data_AF-A0AAN8J3P9-F1
#
_entry.id   AF-A0AAN8J3P9-F1
#
_cell.length_a   1.000
_cell.length_b   1.000
_cell.length_c   1.000
_cell.angle_alpha   90.00
_cell.angle_beta   90.00
_cell.angle_gamma   90.00
#
_symmetry.space_group_name_H-M   'P 1'
#
loop_
_entity.id
_entity.type
_entity.pdbx_description
1 polymer ?
#
loop_
_entity_poly.entity_id
_entity_poly.type
_entity_poly.pdbx_seq_one_letter_code
_entity_poly.pdbx_strand_id
1 'polypeptide(L)'
;YLQQMRALQTATLAAVAATATPAPSLSVGADRQALAHMIKNKQIPLAFETALNQGDQTALEFVCNNVDPDEIFRYPGTLSQPVLLSLLQQLSLRLDSDTDLKFRYMEHIVEVLQPHDDDISVMVPKVIEGLMQSLNEFYNLTANPQLKRQARVLNQLVRNLRKI
;
A
#
# COMPACT_ATOMS: atom_id res chain seq x y z
N TYR A 1 68.54 11.04 -6.89
CA TYR A 1 67.72 10.65 -8.06
C TYR A 1 66.73 9.51 -7.76
N LEU A 2 66.28 9.35 -6.50
CA LEU A 2 65.39 8.25 -6.07
C LEU A 2 64.16 8.71 -5.25
N GLN A 3 63.86 10.02 -5.25
CA GLN A 3 62.64 10.56 -4.61
C GLN A 3 61.71 11.32 -5.58
N GLN A 4 62.04 11.41 -6.88
CA GLN A 4 61.19 12.05 -7.89
C GLN A 4 60.30 11.08 -8.70
N MET A 5 60.20 9.81 -8.29
CA MET A 5 59.41 8.78 -9.00
C MET A 5 58.17 8.27 -8.22
N ARG A 6 57.68 9.02 -7.23
CA ARG A 6 56.43 8.65 -6.51
C ARG A 6 55.25 9.59 -6.72
N ALA A 7 55.42 10.68 -7.46
CA ALA A 7 54.37 11.69 -7.64
C ALA A 7 53.58 11.59 -8.96
N LEU A 8 53.81 10.56 -9.79
CA LEU A 8 53.16 10.42 -11.11
C LEU A 8 52.37 9.11 -11.30
N GLN A 9 51.93 8.46 -10.21
CA GLN A 9 51.11 7.24 -10.30
C GLN A 9 49.77 7.29 -9.54
N THR A 10 49.36 8.44 -9.02
CA THR A 10 48.02 8.64 -8.40
C THR A 10 46.97 9.20 -9.37
N ALA A 11 47.16 8.99 -10.67
CA ALA A 11 46.19 9.34 -11.70
C ALA A 11 45.84 8.11 -12.56
N THR A 12 45.37 7.05 -11.91
CA THR A 12 44.77 5.90 -12.59
C THR A 12 43.37 5.65 -12.03
N LEU A 13 42.38 6.02 -12.85
CA LEU A 13 41.12 5.29 -13.03
C LEU A 13 40.16 5.27 -11.82
N ALA A 14 39.60 6.42 -11.47
CA ALA A 14 38.29 6.50 -10.83
C ALA A 14 37.17 6.31 -11.87
N ALA A 15 37.11 5.14 -12.51
CA ALA A 15 36.08 4.84 -13.52
C ALA A 15 35.73 3.35 -13.60
N VAL A 16 35.35 2.75 -12.47
CA VAL A 16 34.58 1.49 -12.42
C VAL A 16 33.78 1.41 -11.13
N ALA A 17 32.74 2.24 -11.02
CA ALA A 17 31.71 2.03 -10.00
C ALA A 17 30.34 2.22 -10.65
N ALA A 18 29.64 1.10 -10.76
CA ALA A 18 28.22 0.97 -11.01
C ALA A 18 27.68 1.61 -12.30
N THR A 19 27.32 0.75 -13.24
CA THR A 19 26.04 0.88 -13.95
C THR A 19 24.90 0.89 -12.91
N ALA A 20 24.78 1.98 -12.15
CA ALA A 20 23.56 2.35 -11.48
C ALA A 20 22.87 3.29 -12.45
N THR A 21 21.88 2.74 -13.15
CA THR A 21 20.81 3.53 -13.75
C THR A 21 20.45 4.61 -12.73
N PRO A 22 20.49 5.91 -13.07
CA PRO A 22 19.92 6.91 -12.19
C PRO A 22 18.43 6.61 -12.18
N ALA A 23 17.95 5.98 -11.10
CA ALA A 23 16.54 5.94 -10.81
C ALA A 23 16.07 7.40 -10.84
N PRO A 24 15.15 7.77 -11.73
CA PRO A 24 14.62 9.11 -11.72
C PRO A 24 13.86 9.25 -10.40
N SER A 25 14.46 9.96 -9.46
CA SER A 25 13.76 10.59 -8.34
C SER A 25 12.82 11.64 -8.93
N LEU A 26 11.76 11.16 -9.58
CA LEU A 26 10.66 11.97 -10.06
C LEU A 26 9.88 12.42 -8.84
N SER A 27 9.68 13.72 -8.82
CA SER A 27 9.04 14.46 -7.76
C SER A 27 7.65 13.91 -7.45
N VAL A 28 7.27 13.96 -6.18
CA VAL A 28 5.94 13.67 -5.62
C VAL A 28 4.75 14.26 -6.42
N GLY A 29 4.99 15.27 -7.27
CA GLY A 29 4.00 15.82 -8.22
C GLY A 29 3.85 15.08 -9.57
N ALA A 30 4.91 14.47 -10.08
CA ALA A 30 4.88 13.61 -11.27
C ALA A 30 4.11 12.30 -10.98
N ASP A 31 4.15 11.85 -9.72
CA ASP A 31 3.50 10.64 -9.26
C ASP A 31 1.96 10.75 -9.30
N ARG A 32 1.35 11.85 -8.85
CA ARG A 32 -0.11 12.03 -8.94
C ARG A 32 -0.63 12.13 -10.36
N GLN A 33 0.11 12.78 -11.26
CA GLN A 33 -0.28 12.85 -12.67
C GLN A 33 -0.21 11.46 -13.30
N ALA A 34 0.85 10.69 -13.02
CA ALA A 34 0.96 9.31 -13.47
C ALA A 34 -0.20 8.44 -12.96
N LEU A 35 -0.53 8.53 -11.66
CA LEU A 35 -1.67 7.81 -11.08
C LEU A 35 -2.99 8.21 -11.75
N ALA A 36 -3.23 9.51 -11.97
CA ALA A 36 -4.42 10.00 -12.66
C ALA A 36 -4.51 9.45 -14.10
N HIS A 37 -3.38 9.41 -14.81
CA HIS A 37 -3.31 8.81 -16.15
C HIS A 37 -3.61 7.31 -16.14
N MET A 38 -3.06 6.55 -15.18
CA MET A 38 -3.35 5.12 -15.01
C MET A 38 -4.84 4.88 -14.74
N ILE A 39 -5.44 5.67 -13.84
CA ILE A 39 -6.87 5.56 -13.50
C ILE A 39 -7.75 5.84 -14.74
N LYS A 40 -7.45 6.94 -15.46
CA LYS A 40 -8.19 7.30 -16.68
C LYS A 40 -8.10 6.22 -17.77
N ASN A 41 -6.97 5.53 -17.86
CA ASN A 41 -6.74 4.45 -18.80
C ASN A 41 -7.27 3.08 -18.30
N LYS A 42 -8.01 3.04 -17.18
CA LYS A 42 -8.51 1.82 -16.52
C LYS A 42 -7.41 0.85 -16.07
N GLN A 43 -6.19 1.35 -15.88
CA GLN A 43 -5.06 0.59 -15.33
C GLN A 43 -5.09 0.65 -13.79
N ILE A 44 -6.24 0.30 -13.21
CA ILE A 44 -6.50 0.43 -11.77
C ILE A 44 -5.54 -0.41 -10.92
N PRO A 45 -5.26 -1.70 -11.25
CA PRO A 45 -4.33 -2.50 -10.46
C PRO A 45 -2.93 -1.87 -10.40
N LEU A 46 -2.44 -1.38 -11.54
CA LEU A 46 -1.16 -0.70 -11.64
C LEU A 46 -1.13 0.60 -10.83
N ALA A 47 -2.23 1.35 -10.79
CA ALA A 47 -2.32 2.55 -9.96
C ALA A 47 -2.20 2.22 -8.46
N PHE A 48 -2.87 1.17 -7.98
CA PHE A 48 -2.74 0.70 -6.60
C PHE A 48 -1.34 0.22 -6.29
N GLU A 49 -0.74 -0.61 -7.15
CA GLU A 49 0.64 -1.08 -6.99
C GLU A 49 1.64 0.09 -6.93
N THR A 50 1.49 1.06 -7.84
CA THR A 50 2.34 2.25 -7.88
C THR A 50 2.22 3.06 -6.60
N ALA A 51 0.99 3.32 -6.13
CA ALA A 51 0.74 4.08 -4.91
C ALA A 51 1.26 3.34 -3.65
N LEU A 52 1.11 2.02 -3.58
CA LEU A 52 1.62 1.21 -2.47
C LEU A 52 3.16 1.19 -2.45
N ASN A 53 3.81 1.05 -3.61
CA ASN A 53 5.27 1.03 -3.74
C ASN A 53 5.91 2.38 -3.40
N GLN A 54 5.20 3.49 -3.58
CA GLN A 54 5.67 4.82 -3.18
C GLN A 54 5.74 4.97 -1.65
N GLY A 55 4.99 4.16 -0.89
CA GLY A 55 4.93 4.25 0.58
C GLY A 55 4.32 5.55 1.10
N ASP A 56 3.74 6.38 0.23
CA ASP A 56 3.09 7.63 0.58
C ASP A 56 1.57 7.41 0.69
N GLN A 57 1.05 7.64 1.88
CA GLN A 57 -0.38 7.53 2.14
C GLN A 57 -1.21 8.50 1.29
N THR A 58 -0.67 9.67 0.95
CA THR A 58 -1.40 10.66 0.13
C THR A 58 -1.63 10.17 -1.30
N ALA A 59 -0.69 9.39 -1.85
CA ALA A 59 -0.83 8.77 -3.16
C ALA A 59 -1.91 7.69 -3.14
N LEU A 60 -1.91 6.85 -2.10
CA LEU A 60 -2.94 5.82 -1.92
C LEU A 60 -4.32 6.43 -1.70
N GLU A 61 -4.43 7.45 -0.85
CA GLU A 61 -5.68 8.20 -0.64
C GLU A 61 -6.17 8.83 -1.94
N PHE A 62 -5.26 9.35 -2.79
CA PHE A 62 -5.63 9.84 -4.10
C PHE A 62 -6.24 8.74 -4.99
N VAL A 63 -5.64 7.55 -5.05
CA VAL A 63 -6.21 6.43 -5.82
C VAL A 63 -7.56 6.00 -5.25
N CYS A 64 -7.66 5.76 -3.94
CA CYS A 64 -8.90 5.34 -3.28
C CYS A 64 -10.06 6.33 -3.50
N ASN A 65 -9.78 7.64 -3.50
CA ASN A 65 -10.79 8.68 -3.74
C ASN A 65 -11.23 8.80 -5.20
N ASN A 66 -10.45 8.27 -6.16
CA ASN A 66 -10.74 8.35 -7.59
C ASN A 66 -11.21 7.01 -8.18
N VAL A 67 -11.30 5.96 -7.37
CA VAL A 67 -11.73 4.62 -7.77
C VAL A 67 -12.91 4.22 -6.90
N ASP A 68 -13.98 3.74 -7.53
CA ASP A 68 -15.14 3.21 -6.81
C ASP A 68 -14.84 1.78 -6.31
N PRO A 69 -14.84 1.51 -4.99
CA PRO A 69 -14.67 0.17 -4.46
C PRO A 69 -15.72 -0.81 -5.02
N ASP A 70 -16.97 -0.39 -5.22
CA ASP A 70 -18.01 -1.29 -5.72
C ASP A 70 -17.76 -1.69 -7.20
N GLU A 71 -17.06 -0.85 -7.98
CA GLU A 71 -16.67 -1.16 -9.36
C GLU A 71 -15.45 -2.09 -9.42
N ILE A 72 -14.41 -1.79 -8.63
CA ILE A 72 -13.13 -2.53 -8.70
C ILE A 72 -13.25 -3.95 -8.12
N PHE A 73 -14.09 -4.14 -7.11
CA PHE A 73 -14.33 -5.46 -6.49
C PHE A 73 -15.46 -6.25 -7.16
N ARG A 74 -16.17 -5.69 -8.15
CA ARG A 74 -17.21 -6.39 -8.92
C ARG A 74 -16.70 -7.68 -9.57
N TYR A 75 -15.44 -7.69 -10.00
CA TYR A 75 -14.80 -8.85 -10.60
C TYR A 75 -13.68 -9.35 -9.67
N PRO A 76 -13.82 -10.54 -9.08
CA PRO A 76 -12.79 -11.10 -8.22
C PRO A 76 -11.50 -11.32 -9.03
N GLY A 77 -10.35 -11.08 -8.40
CA GLY A 77 -9.04 -11.20 -9.04
C GLY A 77 -8.57 -9.96 -9.81
N THR A 78 -9.29 -8.83 -9.74
CA THR A 78 -8.81 -7.58 -10.35
C THR A 78 -7.55 -7.05 -9.64
N LEU A 79 -7.47 -7.22 -8.32
CA LEU A 79 -6.27 -6.95 -7.53
C LEU A 79 -5.65 -8.27 -7.06
N SER A 80 -4.32 -8.35 -7.04
CA SER A 80 -3.59 -9.53 -6.55
C SER A 80 -3.67 -9.64 -5.03
N GLN A 81 -3.49 -10.85 -4.49
CA GLN A 81 -3.52 -11.09 -3.04
C GLN A 81 -2.50 -10.24 -2.26
N PRO A 82 -1.25 -10.05 -2.72
CA PRO A 82 -0.30 -9.14 -2.06
C PRO A 82 -0.77 -7.67 -2.06
N VAL A 83 -1.38 -7.20 -3.15
CA VAL A 83 -1.92 -5.84 -3.25
C VAL A 83 -3.10 -5.66 -2.32
N LEU A 84 -4.02 -6.63 -2.26
CA LEU A 84 -5.15 -6.64 -1.34
C LEU A 84 -4.69 -6.57 0.13
N LEU A 85 -3.73 -7.41 0.52
CA LEU A 85 -3.23 -7.44 1.89
C LEU A 85 -2.52 -6.13 2.27
N SER A 86 -1.70 -5.59 1.35
CA SER A 86 -0.98 -4.32 1.56
C SER A 86 -1.95 -3.13 1.63
N LEU A 87 -2.97 -3.11 0.77
CA LEU A 87 -4.03 -2.10 0.80
C LEU A 87 -4.79 -2.17 2.13
N LEU A 88 -5.19 -3.36 2.58
CA LEU A 88 -5.86 -3.55 3.86
C LEU A 88 -5.04 -3.01 5.04
N GLN A 89 -3.74 -3.34 5.07
CA GLN A 89 -2.81 -2.84 6.06
C GLN A 89 -2.71 -1.30 6.01
N GLN A 90 -2.48 -0.73 4.84
CA GLN A 90 -2.24 0.71 4.71
C GLN A 90 -3.48 1.53 5.09
N LEU A 91 -4.69 1.05 4.74
CA LEU A 91 -5.94 1.70 5.14
C LEU A 91 -6.17 1.65 6.66
N SER A 92 -5.63 0.65 7.37
CA SER A 92 -5.81 0.49 8.81
C SER A 92 -4.85 1.32 9.65
N LEU A 93 -3.73 1.77 9.09
CA LEU A 93 -2.75 2.58 9.82
C LEU A 93 -3.30 3.95 10.20
N ARG A 94 -4.22 4.51 9.41
CA ARG A 94 -4.75 5.87 9.61
C ARG A 94 -6.23 5.97 9.30
N LEU A 95 -7.02 5.97 10.37
CA LEU A 95 -8.49 6.04 10.38
C LEU A 95 -9.01 7.43 10.85
N ASP A 96 -8.19 8.45 10.73
CA ASP A 96 -8.45 9.85 11.14
C ASP A 96 -9.29 10.64 10.12
N SER A 97 -9.32 10.21 8.85
CA SER A 97 -10.11 10.81 7.77
C SER A 97 -10.67 9.76 6.81
N ASP A 98 -11.70 10.15 6.05
CA ASP A 98 -12.33 9.35 4.98
C ASP A 98 -12.72 7.93 5.42
N THR A 99 -13.06 7.77 6.69
CA THR A 99 -13.23 6.45 7.32
C THR A 99 -14.32 5.61 6.68
N ASP A 100 -15.41 6.22 6.21
CA ASP A 100 -16.49 5.50 5.52
C ASP A 100 -15.97 4.83 4.23
N LEU A 101 -15.22 5.58 3.42
CA LEU A 101 -14.61 5.07 2.20
C LEU A 101 -13.59 3.97 2.52
N LYS A 102 -12.71 4.22 3.49
CA LYS A 102 -11.71 3.23 3.95
C LYS A 102 -12.39 1.94 4.42
N PHE A 103 -13.46 2.02 5.21
CA PHE A 103 -14.20 0.85 5.67
C PHE A 103 -14.86 0.10 4.53
N ARG A 104 -15.43 0.78 3.53
CA ARG A 104 -15.99 0.12 2.34
C ARG A 104 -14.93 -0.68 1.58
N TYR A 105 -13.75 -0.09 1.37
CA TYR A 105 -12.62 -0.82 0.79
C TYR A 105 -12.24 -2.04 1.64
N MET A 106 -12.12 -1.88 2.97
CA MET A 106 -11.75 -3.00 3.85
C MET A 106 -12.80 -4.12 3.84
N GLU A 107 -14.09 -3.80 3.84
CA GLU A 107 -15.18 -4.78 3.76
C GLU A 107 -15.04 -5.63 2.49
N HIS A 108 -14.91 -4.99 1.32
CA HIS A 108 -14.69 -5.68 0.05
C HIS A 108 -13.41 -6.51 0.01
N ILE A 109 -12.30 -5.99 0.54
CA ILE A 109 -11.03 -6.73 0.60
C ILE A 109 -11.20 -7.99 1.43
N VAL A 110 -11.85 -7.90 2.60
CA VAL A 110 -12.06 -9.04 3.49
C VAL A 110 -12.93 -10.13 2.84
N GLU A 111 -13.82 -9.79 1.91
CA GLU A 111 -14.63 -10.76 1.17
C GLU A 111 -13.84 -11.54 0.11
N VAL A 112 -12.84 -10.90 -0.53
CA VAL A 112 -12.08 -11.50 -1.64
C VAL A 112 -10.70 -12.04 -1.24
N LEU A 113 -10.18 -11.63 -0.08
CA LEU A 113 -8.87 -12.07 0.43
C LEU A 113 -8.87 -13.59 0.65
N GLN A 114 -7.78 -14.24 0.24
CA GLN A 114 -7.55 -15.67 0.40
C GLN A 114 -6.42 -15.88 1.44
N PRO A 115 -6.75 -16.14 2.73
CA PRO A 115 -5.75 -16.21 3.80
C PRO A 115 -4.66 -17.29 3.62
N HIS A 116 -4.92 -18.30 2.81
CA HIS A 116 -4.02 -19.44 2.54
C HIS A 116 -3.27 -19.32 1.22
N ASP A 117 -3.37 -18.19 0.55
CA ASP A 117 -2.62 -17.94 -0.68
C ASP A 117 -1.11 -17.99 -0.39
N ASP A 118 -0.37 -18.68 -1.27
CA ASP A 118 1.04 -18.98 -1.08
C ASP A 118 1.90 -17.70 -0.93
N ASP A 119 1.50 -16.60 -1.58
CA ASP A 119 2.27 -15.36 -1.58
C ASP A 119 2.09 -14.55 -0.29
N ILE A 120 0.96 -14.71 0.42
CA ILE A 120 0.59 -13.85 1.55
C ILE A 120 0.35 -14.56 2.88
N SER A 121 0.18 -15.89 2.89
CA SER A 121 -0.24 -16.68 4.06
C SER A 121 0.58 -16.41 5.33
N VAL A 122 1.89 -16.20 5.19
CA VAL A 122 2.80 -15.91 6.32
C VAL A 122 2.56 -14.50 6.90
N MET A 123 2.13 -13.55 6.09
CA MET A 123 1.92 -12.15 6.49
C MET A 123 0.52 -11.90 7.05
N VAL A 124 -0.48 -12.67 6.61
CA VAL A 124 -1.89 -12.51 6.98
C VAL A 124 -2.09 -12.42 8.50
N PRO A 125 -1.55 -13.32 9.35
CA PRO A 125 -1.80 -13.25 10.80
C PRO A 125 -1.39 -11.93 11.43
N LYS A 126 -0.22 -11.40 11.04
CA LYS A 126 0.31 -10.13 11.55
C LYS A 126 -0.51 -8.93 11.08
N VAL A 127 -0.92 -8.93 9.80
CA VAL A 127 -1.74 -7.85 9.24
C VAL A 127 -3.12 -7.82 9.89
N ILE A 128 -3.73 -8.99 10.07
CA ILE A 128 -5.04 -9.14 10.73
C ILE A 128 -4.98 -8.67 12.19
N GLU A 129 -3.93 -9.00 12.93
CA GLU A 129 -3.75 -8.52 14.30
C GLU A 129 -3.62 -6.99 14.38
N GLY A 130 -2.78 -6.40 13.51
CA GLY A 130 -2.62 -4.96 13.42
C GLY A 130 -3.92 -4.24 13.06
N LEU A 131 -4.66 -4.75 12.08
CA LEU A 131 -5.97 -4.23 11.70
C LEU A 131 -6.96 -4.27 12.86
N MET A 132 -7.03 -5.39 13.59
CA MET A 132 -7.90 -5.50 14.77
C MET A 132 -7.52 -4.48 15.85
N GLN A 133 -6.22 -4.24 16.08
CA GLN A 133 -5.75 -3.23 17.02
C GLN A 133 -6.21 -1.83 16.60
N SER A 134 -5.96 -1.44 15.35
CA SER A 134 -6.38 -0.14 14.80
C SER A 134 -7.89 0.06 14.87
N LEU A 135 -8.69 -0.96 14.53
CA LEU A 135 -10.15 -0.85 14.58
C LEU A 135 -10.68 -0.75 16.01
N ASN A 136 -10.06 -1.44 16.98
CA ASN A 136 -10.45 -1.31 18.40
C ASN A 136 -10.09 0.07 18.96
N GLU A 137 -8.91 0.60 18.61
CA GLU A 137 -8.53 1.96 18.99
C GLU A 137 -9.50 2.99 18.40
N PHE A 138 -9.76 2.91 17.10
CA PHE A 138 -10.75 3.76 16.44
C PHE A 138 -12.14 3.65 17.08
N TYR A 139 -12.58 2.43 17.39
CA TYR A 139 -13.85 2.18 18.08
C TYR A 139 -13.92 2.90 19.43
N ASN A 140 -12.84 2.95 20.20
CA ASN A 140 -12.84 3.62 21.49
C ASN A 140 -12.84 5.16 21.36
N LEU A 141 -12.21 5.68 20.32
CA LEU A 141 -12.06 7.12 20.10
C LEU A 141 -13.26 7.77 19.39
N THR A 142 -13.92 7.04 18.48
CA THR A 142 -14.98 7.64 17.66
C THR A 142 -16.26 7.94 18.45
N ALA A 143 -16.78 9.15 18.27
CA ALA A 143 -18.09 9.56 18.79
C ALA A 143 -19.24 9.24 17.82
N ASN A 144 -18.95 8.91 16.56
CA ASN A 144 -19.97 8.63 15.55
C ASN A 144 -20.51 7.19 15.72
N PRO A 145 -21.80 7.00 16.08
CA PRO A 145 -22.36 5.67 16.34
C PRO A 145 -22.41 4.76 15.11
N GLN A 146 -22.53 5.32 13.90
CA GLN A 146 -22.55 4.56 12.65
C GLN A 146 -21.16 3.97 12.36
N LEU A 147 -20.12 4.81 12.40
CA LEU A 147 -18.73 4.36 12.22
C LEU A 147 -18.31 3.38 13.33
N LYS A 148 -18.79 3.59 14.57
CA LYS A 148 -18.58 2.65 15.69
C LYS A 148 -19.15 1.27 15.37
N ARG A 149 -20.38 1.23 14.82
CA ARG A 149 -21.02 -0.02 14.40
C ARG A 149 -20.25 -0.69 13.27
N GLN A 150 -19.86 0.06 12.23
CA GLN A 150 -19.07 -0.46 11.11
C GLN A 150 -17.73 -1.03 11.58
N ALA A 151 -16.97 -0.30 12.40
CA ALA A 151 -15.70 -0.76 12.96
C ALA A 151 -15.85 -2.07 13.75
N ARG A 152 -16.95 -2.23 14.50
CA ARG A 152 -17.27 -3.47 15.21
C ARG A 152 -17.59 -4.63 14.25
N VAL A 153 -18.39 -4.38 13.22
CA VAL A 153 -18.74 -5.39 12.20
C VAL A 153 -17.49 -5.84 11.46
N LEU A 154 -16.67 -4.89 11.00
CA LEU A 154 -15.43 -5.18 10.31
C LEU A 154 -14.45 -5.97 11.19
N ASN A 155 -14.32 -5.60 12.47
CA ASN A 155 -13.55 -6.39 13.45
C ASN A 155 -14.02 -7.85 13.52
N GLN A 156 -15.33 -8.10 13.40
CA GLN A 156 -15.87 -9.47 13.42
C GLN A 156 -15.55 -10.22 12.12
N LEU A 157 -15.64 -9.56 10.96
CA LEU A 157 -15.28 -10.16 9.66
C LEU A 157 -13.80 -10.54 9.63
N VAL A 158 -12.93 -9.61 10.03
CA VAL A 158 -11.48 -9.80 10.14
C VAL A 158 -11.11 -10.94 11.09
N ARG A 159 -11.82 -11.06 12.22
CA ARG A 159 -11.64 -12.21 13.15
C ARG A 159 -12.01 -13.54 12.52
N ASN A 160 -12.96 -13.58 11.59
CA ASN A 160 -13.35 -14.81 10.91
C ASN A 160 -12.28 -15.25 9.90
N LEU A 161 -11.58 -14.31 9.24
CA LEU A 161 -10.45 -14.63 8.37
C LEU A 161 -9.31 -15.39 9.07
N ARG A 162 -9.14 -15.17 10.39
CA ARG A 162 -8.12 -15.87 11.18
C ARG A 162 -8.51 -17.32 11.55
N LYS A 163 -9.78 -17.68 11.38
CA LYS A 163 -10.33 -19.00 11.80
C LYS A 163 -10.49 -19.96 10.63
N ILE A 164 -10.57 -19.43 9.42
CA ILE A 164 -10.57 -20.19 8.17
C ILE A 164 -9.17 -20.72 7.99
#